data_AF-A0A7X8FFR9-F1
#
_entry.id   AF-A0A7X8FFR9-F1
#
_cell.length_a   1.000
_cell.length_b   1.000
_cell.length_c   1.000
_cell.angle_alpha   90.00
_cell.angle_beta   90.00
_cell.angle_gamma   90.00
#
_symmetry.space_group_name_H-M   'P 1'
#
loop_
_entity.id
_entity.type
_entity.pdbx_description
1 polymer ?
#
loop_
_entity_poly.entity_id
_entity_poly.type
_entity_poly.pdbx_seq_one_letter_code
_entity_poly.pdbx_strand_id
1 'polypeptide(L)' 'MAYLNKVMLIGNLGRDPEIRMTATGRKKVSFSLATSKRYRDAAGD' A
#
# COMPACT_ATOMS: atom_id res chain seq x y z
N MET A 1 19.55 -20.08 6.50
CA MET A 1 18.84 -19.78 5.24
C MET A 1 18.57 -18.29 5.15
N ALA A 2 18.78 -17.67 3.99
CA ALA A 2 18.40 -16.28 3.73
C ALA A 2 17.05 -16.24 2.99
N TYR A 3 16.16 -15.33 3.36
CA TYR A 3 14.89 -15.08 2.67
C TYR A 3 14.78 -13.58 2.34
N LEU A 4 14.16 -13.25 1.21
CA LEU A 4 13.90 -11.88 0.78
C LEU A 4 12.40 -11.59 0.86
N ASN A 5 12.02 -10.60 1.68
CA ASN A 5 10.67 -10.03 1.67
C ASN A 5 10.77 -8.55 1.25
N LYS A 6 10.38 -8.25 0.00
CA LYS A 6 10.41 -6.90 -0.58
C LYS A 6 9.08 -6.65 -1.30
N VAL A 7 8.51 -5.47 -1.05
CA VAL A 7 7.28 -4.99 -1.69
C VAL A 7 7.54 -3.60 -2.27
N MET A 8 7.11 -3.36 -3.51
CA MET A 8 7.14 -2.06 -4.18
C MET A 8 5.75 -1.77 -4.75
N LEU A 9 5.16 -0.64 -4.37
CA LEU A 9 3.81 -0.24 -4.79
C LEU A 9 3.83 1.21 -5.29
N ILE A 10 3.09 1.47 -6.36
CA ILE A 10 2.85 2.82 -6.91
C ILE A 10 1.34 2.95 -7.11
N GLY A 11 0.76 4.05 -6.65
CA GLY A 11 -0.68 4.27 -6.71
C GLY A 11 -1.06 5.62 -6.13
N ASN A 12 -2.35 5.80 -5.89
CA ASN A 12 -2.92 7.04 -5.36
C ASN A 12 -3.36 6.87 -3.91
N LEU A 13 -3.19 7.90 -3.08
CA LEU A 13 -3.74 7.89 -1.73
C LEU A 13 -5.27 7.92 -1.79
N GLY A 14 -5.92 7.04 -1.02
CA GLY A 14 -7.39 7.03 -0.95
C GLY A 14 -7.97 8.17 -0.10
N ARG A 15 -7.16 8.73 0.81
CA ARG A 15 -7.46 9.87 1.68
C ARG A 15 -6.17 10.35 2.33
N ASP A 16 -6.26 11.45 3.06
CA ASP A 16 -5.16 11.94 3.87
C ASP A 16 -4.66 10.88 4.87
N PRO A 17 -3.34 10.68 5.02
CA PRO A 17 -2.77 9.74 5.98
C PRO A 17 -3.15 10.08 7.43
N GLU A 18 -3.47 9.06 8.21
CA GLU A 18 -3.77 9.23 9.63
C GLU A 18 -2.52 8.97 10.49
N ILE A 19 -2.16 9.95 11.32
CA ILE A 19 -1.02 9.85 12.25
C ILE A 19 -1.55 9.59 13.66
N ARG A 20 -1.06 8.54 14.32
CA ARG A 20 -1.40 8.19 15.70
C ARG A 20 -0.14 7.98 16.54
N MET A 21 -0.26 8.22 17.84
CA MET A 21 0.71 7.79 18.85
C MET A 21 0.33 6.40 19.36
N THR A 22 1.30 5.50 19.42
CA THR A 22 1.13 4.21 20.12
C THR A 22 1.27 4.40 21.63
N ALA A 23 0.80 3.42 22.42
CA ALA A 23 0.91 3.46 23.89
C ALA A 23 2.36 3.57 24.40
N THR A 24 3.35 3.16 23.58
CA THR A 24 4.77 3.27 23.87
C THR A 24 5.40 4.58 23.36
N GLY A 25 4.59 5.55 22.92
CA GLY A 25 5.05 6.86 22.47
C GLY A 25 5.67 6.88 21.06
N ARG A 26 5.49 5.82 20.25
CA ARG A 26 5.96 5.80 18.85
C ARG A 26 4.91 6.36 17.90
N LYS A 27 5.34 7.17 16.93
CA LYS A 27 4.50 7.67 15.84
C LYS A 27 4.19 6.53 14.86
N LYS A 28 2.92 6.32 14.54
CA LYS A 28 2.43 5.41 13.50
C LYS A 28 1.66 6.22 12.47
N VAL A 29 1.91 5.96 11.20
CA VAL A 29 1.09 6.49 10.10
C VAL A 29 0.33 5.33 9.45
N SER A 30 -0.94 5.53 9.15
CA SER A 30 -1.76 4.60 8.38
C SER A 30 -2.35 5.32 7.18
N PHE A 31 -2.20 4.75 5.99
CA PHE A 31 -2.76 5.30 4.76
C PHE A 31 -3.23 4.16 3.85
N SER A 32 -4.19 4.45 2.97
CA SER A 32 -4.65 3.53 1.94
C SER A 32 -4.06 3.92 0.58
N LEU A 33 -3.64 2.93 -0.20
CA LEU A 33 -3.09 3.11 -1.54
C LEU A 33 -3.96 2.38 -2.56
N ALA A 34 -4.59 3.13 -3.45
CA ALA A 34 -5.31 2.58 -4.59
C ALA A 34 -4.32 2.25 -5.71
N THR A 35 -4.28 1.00 -6.14
CA THR A 35 -3.50 0.55 -7.30
C THR A 35 -4.45 0.01 -8.35
N SER A 36 -4.20 0.36 -9.61
CA SER A 36 -4.99 -0.10 -10.74
C SER A 36 -4.15 -1.03 -11.60
N LYS A 37 -4.69 -2.21 -11.92
CA LYS A 37 -4.13 -3.10 -12.93
C LYS A 37 -4.99 -3.00 -14.17
N ARG A 38 -4.39 -2.64 -15.31
CA ARG A 38 -5.00 -2.83 -16.63
C ARG A 38 -4.46 -4.13 -17.21
N TYR A 39 -5.36 -5.02 -17.57
CA TYR A 39 -5.04 -6.23 -18.33
C TYR A 39 -6.12 -6.41 -19.38
N ARG A 40 -5.74 -7.01 -20.51
CA ARG A 40 -6.67 -7.43 -21.55
C ARG A 40 -6.96 -8.91 -21.34
N ASP A 41 -8.22 -9.28 -21.28
CA ASP A 41 -8.66 -10.65 -21.17
C ASP A 41 -8.56 -11.39 -22.52
N ALA A 42 -8.96 -12.67 -22.51
CA ALA A 42 -8.89 -13.50 -23.71
C ALA A 42 -9.95 -13.15 -24.77
N ALA A 43 -11.05 -12.50 -24.39
CA ALA A 43 -12.09 -12.03 -25.30
C ALA A 43 -11.71 -10.69 -25.96
N GLY A 44 -10.71 -10.01 -25.40
CA GLY A 44 -10.16 -8.78 -25.94
C GLY A 44 -10.61 -7.53 -25.21
N ASP A 45 -11.30 -7.67 -24.07
CA ASP A 45 -11.72 -6.59 -23.17
C ASP A 45 -10.72 -6.34 -22.03
#